data_AF-A0A257YQG2-F1
#
_entry.id   AF-A0A257YQG2-F1
#
_cell.length_a   1.000
_cell.length_b   1.000
_cell.length_c   1.000
_cell.angle_alpha   90.00
_cell.angle_beta   90.00
_cell.angle_gamma   90.00
#
_symmetry.space_group_name_H-M   'P 1'
#
loop_
_entity.id
_entity.type
_entity.pdbx_description
1 polymer ?
#
loop_
_entity_poly.entity_id
_entity_poly.type
_entity_poly.pdbx_seq_one_letter_code
_entity_poly.pdbx_strand_id
1 'polypeptide(L)'
;MASLPAEEPVTREERAPRGSAVTLPGPADRYAVYDITAQTVYLPSGERLEAHSGYGAMFDDPRHVSKKMRGPTPPNVYNLRMREALFHGVEAIRMLPVDSGKMYGRDGILAHSYMLGP
;
A
#
# COMPACT_ATOMS: atom_id res chain seq x y z
N MET A 1 -54.93 -31.49 4.55
CA MET A 1 -54.08 -30.88 5.59
C MET A 1 -52.74 -30.58 4.96
N ALA A 2 -52.44 -29.30 4.74
CA ALA A 2 -51.22 -28.84 4.10
C ALA A 2 -50.11 -28.77 5.15
N SER A 3 -48.96 -29.38 4.88
CA SER A 3 -47.74 -29.20 5.67
C SER A 3 -46.70 -28.59 4.75
N LEU A 4 -46.40 -27.31 4.95
CA LEU A 4 -45.29 -26.61 4.32
C LEU A 4 -43.99 -27.06 5.00
N PRO A 5 -42.90 -27.36 4.27
CA PRO A 5 -41.59 -27.52 4.90
C PRO A 5 -41.03 -26.15 5.28
N ALA A 6 -40.41 -26.07 6.47
CA ALA A 6 -39.77 -24.87 6.99
C ALA A 6 -38.54 -24.50 6.13
N GLU A 7 -38.43 -23.23 5.75
CA GLU A 7 -37.21 -22.68 5.14
C GLU A 7 -36.11 -22.58 6.22
N GLU A 8 -34.98 -23.23 5.97
CA GLU A 8 -33.77 -23.05 6.76
C GLU A 8 -33.21 -21.64 6.53
N PRO A 9 -32.76 -20.93 7.58
CA PRO A 9 -32.18 -19.62 7.39
C PRO A 9 -30.82 -19.78 6.71
N VAL A 10 -30.75 -19.37 5.45
CA VAL A 10 -29.49 -19.23 4.71
C VAL A 10 -28.72 -18.10 5.38
N THR A 11 -27.78 -18.43 6.27
CA THR A 11 -26.84 -17.46 6.81
C THR A 11 -25.96 -17.01 5.66
N ARG A 12 -26.38 -15.91 5.02
CA ARG A 12 -25.58 -15.12 4.09
C ARG A 12 -24.47 -14.49 4.93
N GLU A 13 -23.43 -15.26 5.23
CA GLU A 13 -22.15 -14.68 5.61
C GLU A 13 -21.68 -13.90 4.40
N GLU A 14 -22.01 -12.62 4.48
CA GLU A 14 -21.50 -11.50 3.72
C GLU A 14 -20.02 -11.76 3.43
N ARG A 15 -19.75 -12.20 2.20
CA ARG A 15 -18.41 -12.27 1.66
C ARG A 15 -17.88 -10.85 1.70
N ALA A 16 -17.18 -10.52 2.78
CA ALA A 16 -16.29 -9.37 2.85
C ALA A 16 -15.53 -9.34 1.52
N PRO A 17 -15.38 -8.17 0.87
CA PRO A 17 -14.63 -8.10 -0.36
C PRO A 17 -13.23 -8.59 -0.03
N ARG A 18 -12.93 -9.84 -0.39
CA ARG A 18 -11.56 -10.36 -0.38
C ARG A 18 -10.81 -9.37 -1.25
N GLY A 19 -10.03 -8.50 -0.59
CA GLY A 19 -9.16 -7.55 -1.28
C GLY A 19 -8.51 -8.32 -2.40
N SER A 20 -8.66 -7.81 -3.63
CA SER A 20 -8.07 -8.41 -4.83
C SER A 20 -6.71 -8.97 -4.45
N ALA A 21 -6.55 -10.30 -4.51
CA ALA A 21 -5.27 -10.92 -4.16
C ALA A 21 -4.22 -10.25 -5.05
N VAL A 22 -3.40 -9.39 -4.45
CA VAL A 22 -2.37 -8.67 -5.19
C VAL A 22 -1.35 -9.72 -5.55
N THR A 23 -1.19 -9.99 -6.85
CA THR A 23 -0.16 -10.91 -7.33
C THR A 23 1.20 -10.34 -6.95
N LEU A 24 1.93 -11.08 -6.11
CA LEU A 24 3.30 -10.73 -5.75
C LEU A 24 4.19 -10.79 -7.01
N PRO A 25 5.16 -9.87 -7.13
CA PRO A 25 6.05 -9.84 -8.29
C PRO A 25 6.98 -11.05 -8.30
N GLY A 26 7.29 -11.56 -9.49
CA GLY A 26 8.27 -12.59 -9.74
C GLY A 26 9.47 -12.10 -10.56
N PRO A 27 10.46 -12.98 -10.85
CA PRO A 27 11.72 -12.59 -11.49
C PRO A 27 11.61 -11.96 -12.89
N ALA A 28 10.49 -12.20 -13.59
CA ALA A 28 10.21 -11.61 -14.90
C ALA A 28 9.56 -10.22 -14.82
N ASP A 29 9.11 -9.81 -13.64
CA ASP A 29 8.41 -8.56 -13.43
C ASP A 29 9.37 -7.38 -13.23
N ARG A 30 8.90 -6.18 -13.61
CA ARG A 30 9.65 -4.92 -13.44
C ARG A 30 8.99 -3.98 -12.44
N TYR A 31 8.25 -4.54 -11.49
CA TYR A 31 7.56 -3.79 -10.45
C TYR A 31 7.82 -4.43 -9.08
N ALA A 32 7.64 -3.63 -8.04
CA ALA A 32 7.62 -4.07 -6.66
C ALA A 32 6.23 -3.80 -6.06
N VAL A 33 5.86 -4.54 -5.01
CA VAL A 33 4.61 -4.33 -4.28
C VAL A 33 4.94 -3.91 -2.86
N TYR A 34 4.47 -2.73 -2.45
CA TYR A 34 4.51 -2.31 -1.06
C TYR A 34 3.17 -2.65 -0.39
N ASP A 35 3.22 -3.54 0.60
CA ASP A 35 2.10 -3.82 1.50
C ASP A 35 2.29 -3.03 2.79
N ILE A 36 1.45 -2.01 2.97
CA ILE A 36 1.44 -1.12 4.14
C ILE A 36 1.14 -1.93 5.41
N THR A 37 0.21 -2.88 5.34
CA THR A 37 -0.21 -3.66 6.52
C THR A 37 0.86 -4.64 6.98
N ALA A 38 1.59 -5.22 6.02
CA ALA A 38 2.70 -6.12 6.30
C ALA A 38 4.04 -5.38 6.47
N GLN A 39 4.06 -4.05 6.32
CA GLN A 39 5.26 -3.21 6.42
C GLN A 39 6.40 -3.72 5.52
N THR A 40 6.03 -4.24 4.35
CA THR A 40 6.95 -5.02 3.50
C THR A 40 6.85 -4.60 2.06
N VAL A 41 8.01 -4.38 1.42
CA VAL A 41 8.15 -4.30 -0.03
C VAL A 41 8.60 -5.65 -0.56
N TYR A 42 7.78 -6.25 -1.42
CA TYR A 42 8.11 -7.44 -2.18
C TYR A 42 8.79 -7.04 -3.50
N LEU A 43 10.04 -7.46 -3.68
CA LEU A 43 10.82 -7.19 -4.87
C LEU A 43 10.63 -8.31 -5.91
N PRO A 44 10.78 -8.01 -7.21
CA PRO A 44 10.70 -9.02 -8.27
C PRO A 44 11.83 -10.07 -8.18
N SER A 45 12.94 -9.75 -7.50
CA SER A 45 14.00 -10.71 -7.18
C SER A 45 13.57 -11.81 -6.19
N GLY A 46 12.41 -11.64 -5.52
CA GLY A 46 11.96 -12.48 -4.41
C GLY A 46 12.41 -11.99 -3.03
N GLU A 47 13.28 -10.98 -2.98
CA GLU A 47 13.69 -10.32 -1.74
C GLU A 47 12.54 -9.52 -1.11
N ARG A 48 12.61 -9.34 0.21
CA ARG A 48 11.65 -8.57 1.00
C ARG A 48 12.39 -7.50 1.78
N LEU A 49 11.92 -6.26 1.66
CA LEU A 49 12.46 -5.13 2.41
C LEU A 49 11.42 -4.64 3.42
N GLU A 50 11.86 -4.35 4.64
CA GLU A 50 11.04 -3.65 5.62
C GLU A 50 10.84 -2.19 5.18
N ALA A 51 9.61 -1.70 5.25
CA ALA A 51 9.26 -0.35 4.86
C ALA A 51 8.09 0.17 5.68
N HIS A 52 8.25 1.40 6.16
CA HIS A 52 7.20 2.11 6.87
C HIS A 52 6.80 3.39 6.15
N SER A 53 5.55 3.82 6.36
CA SER A 53 5.07 5.10 5.87
C SER A 53 4.03 5.74 6.80
N GLY A 54 3.94 7.07 6.73
CA GLY A 54 3.11 7.85 7.63
C GLY A 54 3.90 8.35 8.83
N TYR A 55 3.21 8.92 9.82
CA TYR A 55 3.85 9.53 10.98
C TYR A 55 2.95 9.48 12.22
N GLY A 56 3.57 9.31 13.39
CA GLY A 56 2.90 9.31 14.70
C GLY A 56 1.84 8.21 14.80
N ALA A 57 0.66 8.55 15.32
CA ALA A 57 -0.43 7.58 15.54
C ALA A 57 -1.07 7.00 14.26
N MET A 58 -0.66 7.44 13.07
CA MET A 58 -1.21 7.01 11.76
C MET A 58 -0.21 6.17 10.95
N PHE A 59 0.92 5.82 11.55
CA PHE A 59 1.98 5.04 10.94
C PHE A 59 1.46 3.67 10.50
N ASP A 60 1.78 3.26 9.27
CA ASP A 60 1.45 1.96 8.68
C ASP A 60 -0.04 1.54 8.77
N ASP A 61 -0.94 2.53 8.82
CA ASP A 61 -2.39 2.26 8.87
C ASP A 61 -3.10 2.73 7.60
N PRO A 62 -3.49 1.80 6.70
CA PRO A 62 -4.17 2.13 5.45
C PRO A 62 -5.47 2.91 5.63
N ARG A 63 -6.12 2.86 6.80
CA ARG A 63 -7.34 3.63 7.09
C ARG A 63 -7.09 5.14 7.09
N HIS A 64 -5.83 5.56 7.21
CA HIS A 64 -5.43 6.96 7.32
C HIS A 64 -4.75 7.52 6.05
N VAL A 65 -4.78 6.82 4.91
CA VAL A 65 -4.10 7.23 3.65
C VAL A 65 -4.53 8.62 3.14
N SER A 66 -5.76 9.03 3.46
CA SER A 66 -6.32 10.34 3.11
C SER A 66 -5.83 11.49 3.99
N LYS A 67 -5.13 11.20 5.10
CA LYS A 67 -4.61 12.22 6.01
C LYS A 67 -3.35 12.85 5.43
N LYS A 68 -3.46 14.12 5.04
CA LYS A 68 -2.33 14.90 4.51
C LYS A 68 -1.18 14.98 5.52
N MET A 69 0.06 14.87 5.05
CA MET A 69 1.32 14.92 5.82
C MET A 69 1.55 13.82 6.86
N ARG A 70 0.52 13.16 7.38
CA ARG A 70 0.63 12.16 8.46
C ARG A 70 0.24 10.74 8.06
N GLY A 71 -0.66 10.60 7.10
CA GLY A 71 -1.10 9.30 6.62
C GLY A 71 0.00 8.58 5.83
N PRO A 72 -0.05 7.23 5.76
CA PRO A 72 0.87 6.45 4.97
C PRO A 72 0.80 6.80 3.49
N THR A 73 1.76 6.30 2.72
CA THR A 73 1.78 6.51 1.26
C THR A 73 0.47 5.99 0.66
N PRO A 74 -0.28 6.80 -0.12
CA PRO A 74 -1.55 6.36 -0.67
C PRO A 74 -1.41 5.12 -1.57
N PRO A 75 -2.31 4.13 -1.49
CA PRO A 75 -2.31 2.99 -2.41
C PRO A 75 -2.49 3.45 -3.86
N ASN A 76 -1.46 3.25 -4.67
CA ASN A 76 -1.43 3.66 -6.08
C ASN A 76 -0.41 2.82 -6.86
N VAL A 77 -0.47 2.92 -8.18
CA VAL A 77 0.67 2.56 -9.03
C VAL A 77 1.54 3.80 -9.16
N TYR A 78 2.83 3.63 -8.90
CA TYR A 78 3.79 4.72 -8.97
C TYR A 78 4.85 4.41 -10.03
N ASN A 79 5.05 5.34 -10.95
CA ASN A 79 6.25 5.36 -11.77
C ASN A 79 7.41 5.90 -10.93
N LEU A 80 8.49 5.13 -10.83
CA LEU A 80 9.62 5.46 -10.00
C LEU A 80 10.69 6.19 -10.82
N ARG A 81 11.23 7.29 -10.27
CA ARG A 81 12.37 8.01 -10.85
C ARG A 81 13.36 8.36 -9.76
N MET A 82 14.65 8.05 -9.99
CA MET A 82 15.72 8.49 -9.10
C MET A 82 15.77 10.01 -9.00
N ARG A 83 16.04 10.54 -7.81
CA ARG A 83 16.33 11.96 -7.65
C ARG A 83 17.73 12.28 -8.18
N GLU A 84 17.89 13.48 -8.73
CA GLU A 84 19.17 14.00 -9.21
C GLU A 84 20.08 14.49 -8.07
N ALA A 85 19.51 14.71 -6.89
CA ALA A 85 20.22 15.13 -5.69
C ALA A 85 19.75 14.35 -4.47
N LEU A 86 20.65 14.21 -3.49
CA LEU A 86 20.36 13.52 -2.23
C LEU A 86 19.20 14.17 -1.47
N PHE A 87 18.47 13.37 -0.70
CA PHE A 87 17.44 13.80 0.24
C PHE A 87 18.03 13.68 1.64
N HIS A 88 18.30 14.81 2.30
CA HIS A 88 18.95 14.83 3.62
C HIS A 88 20.19 13.92 3.71
N GLY A 89 21.00 13.85 2.65
CA GLY A 89 22.22 13.06 2.60
C GLY A 89 22.07 11.61 2.12
N VAL A 90 20.85 11.11 1.88
CA VAL A 90 20.62 9.76 1.33
C VAL A 90 20.00 9.78 -0.07
N GLU A 91 20.18 8.69 -0.81
CA GLU A 91 19.46 8.51 -2.08
C GLU A 91 17.96 8.39 -1.84
N ALA A 92 17.19 8.92 -2.78
CA ALA A 92 15.74 8.84 -2.70
C ALA A 92 15.13 8.71 -4.10
N ILE A 93 14.00 8.01 -4.15
CA ILE A 93 13.22 7.76 -5.35
C ILE A 93 11.97 8.63 -5.27
N ARG A 94 11.69 9.39 -6.34
CA ARG A 94 10.42 10.08 -6.51
C ARG A 94 9.36 9.08 -6.97
N MET A 95 8.24 9.05 -6.25
CA MET A 95 7.09 8.21 -6.56
C MET A 95 6.05 9.05 -7.32
N LEU A 96 5.95 8.86 -8.64
CA LEU A 96 5.02 9.59 -9.50
C LEU A 96 3.72 8.80 -9.66
N PRO A 97 2.60 9.26 -9.07
CA PRO A 97 1.34 8.52 -9.11
C PRO A 97 0.77 8.48 -10.52
N VAL A 98 0.29 7.31 -10.94
CA VAL A 98 -0.47 7.16 -12.19
C VAL A 98 -1.87 7.79 -12.04
N ASP A 99 -2.50 7.59 -10.88
CA ASP A 99 -3.81 8.16 -10.56
C ASP A 99 -3.69 9.30 -9.54
N SER A 100 -3.76 10.55 -9.99
CA SER A 100 -3.67 11.72 -9.11
C SER A 100 -4.90 11.88 -8.20
N GLY A 101 -6.06 11.32 -8.56
CA GLY A 101 -7.28 11.37 -7.75
C GLY A 101 -7.14 10.59 -6.42
N LYS A 102 -6.34 9.53 -6.42
CA LYS A 102 -6.02 8.72 -5.23
C LYS A 102 -4.98 9.34 -4.30
N MET A 103 -4.47 10.53 -4.63
CA MET A 103 -3.43 11.16 -3.84
C MET A 103 -3.95 12.08 -2.74
N TYR A 104 -5.27 12.33 -2.67
CA TYR A 104 -5.87 13.16 -1.61
C TYR A 104 -5.24 14.56 -1.50
N GLY A 105 -4.88 15.17 -2.64
CA GLY A 105 -4.21 16.47 -2.69
C GLY A 105 -2.76 16.47 -2.17
N ARG A 106 -2.11 15.30 -2.18
CA ARG A 106 -0.69 15.10 -1.84
C ARG A 106 0.15 14.98 -3.11
N ASP A 107 1.37 15.47 -3.03
CA ASP A 107 2.40 15.36 -4.07
C ASP A 107 3.77 15.26 -3.36
N GLY A 108 4.84 15.05 -4.12
CA GLY A 108 6.21 15.07 -3.63
C GLY A 108 6.55 13.84 -2.79
N ILE A 109 5.84 12.72 -2.98
CA ILE A 109 6.12 11.49 -2.25
C ILE A 109 7.48 10.94 -2.67
N LEU A 110 8.31 10.67 -1.66
CA LEU A 110 9.64 10.10 -1.82
C LEU A 110 9.73 8.79 -1.03
N ALA A 111 10.40 7.79 -1.63
CA ALA A 111 10.91 6.63 -0.91
C ALA A 111 12.41 6.82 -0.68
N HIS A 112 12.88 6.56 0.53
CA HIS A 112 14.28 6.68 0.92
C HIS A 112 14.58 5.73 2.08
N SER A 113 15.86 5.43 2.32
CA SER A 113 16.28 4.73 3.54
C SER A 113 16.06 5.62 4.77
N TYR A 114 15.87 5.02 5.96
CA TYR A 114 15.65 5.77 7.20
C TYR A 114 16.73 6.84 7.42
N MET A 115 16.32 8.10 7.44
CA MET A 115 17.22 9.25 7.69
C MET A 115 17.49 9.44 9.18
N LEU A 116 16.59 8.90 10.01
CA LEU A 116 16.67 8.76 11.45
C LEU A 116 16.27 7.31 11.66
N GLY A 117 17.18 6.45 12.14
CA GLY A 117 16.85 5.08 12.50
C GLY A 117 15.70 5.03 13.52
N PRO A 118 15.16 3.84 13.84
CA PRO A 118 14.11 3.71 14.85
C PRO A 118 14.47 4.38 16.18
#